data_AF-A0A2V9V190-F1
#
_entry.id   AF-A0A2V9V190-F1
#
_cell.length_a   1.000
_cell.length_b   1.000
_cell.length_c   1.000
_cell.angle_alpha   90.00
_cell.angle_beta   90.00
_cell.angle_gamma   90.00
#
_symmetry.space_group_name_H-M   'P 1'
#
loop_
_entity.id
_entity.type
_entity.pdbx_description
1 polymer ?
#
loop_
_entity_poly.entity_id
_entity_poly.type
_entity_poly.pdbx_seq_one_letter_code
_entity_poly.pdbx_strand_id
1 'polypeptide(L)'
;MSAVAKPSSIHSTFAPMSARRLLVFGGIALVAAGMFFGDIFAVFILHQNAGGQGAALIAANQAVAAGDETAVSKIFGSLGSILEDRGTKVDAHVHMIGAGYLALMLALVQPFVVLSIKTKKTLAALFITGGTLLPVGIFLIHYVGLARSPFAAIGWASILADSAGALLIIVLIAEAWGFRRYLRTRELAEPALPDDNSWERRALLSGGALLILLGFLHGAWYAGEYLYQHERMETAILQSMISTASANDLNTATAQVANFGNLAGARAVNIAAHSHIIEFGLLAMLLSFVQPYVFLSTRWKRRWTQVLLAGFLILPVFVFLELQFGLLAGGIADIGGLMIIVALVAMLVGIFRYTGRLDAPAGGAA
;
A
#
# COMPACT_ATOMS: atom_id res chain seq x y z
N MET A 1 -22.93 62.29 18.04
CA MET A 1 -23.14 60.85 18.30
C MET A 1 -22.33 60.08 17.28
N SER A 2 -21.14 59.59 17.66
CA SER A 2 -20.28 58.80 16.78
C SER A 2 -20.80 57.37 16.70
N ALA A 3 -21.11 56.90 15.50
CA ALA A 3 -21.49 55.52 15.25
C ALA A 3 -20.27 54.62 15.45
N VAL A 4 -20.31 53.77 16.48
CA VAL A 4 -19.34 52.70 16.68
C VAL A 4 -19.58 51.64 15.61
N ALA A 5 -18.64 51.50 14.67
CA ALA A 5 -18.66 50.43 13.68
C ALA A 5 -18.54 49.08 14.41
N LYS A 6 -19.54 48.21 14.24
CA LYS A 6 -19.48 46.82 14.69
C LYS A 6 -18.32 46.12 13.97
N PRO A 7 -17.42 45.43 14.69
CA PRO A 7 -16.43 44.59 14.05
C PRO A 7 -17.15 43.48 13.29
N SER A 8 -16.99 43.44 11.97
CA SER A 8 -17.41 42.32 11.15
C SER A 8 -16.65 41.09 11.63
N SER A 9 -17.38 40.14 12.20
CA SER A 9 -16.89 38.78 12.45
C SER A 9 -16.44 38.18 11.11
N ILE A 10 -15.14 38.27 10.82
CA ILE A 10 -14.54 37.50 9.73
C ILE A 10 -14.60 36.05 10.19
N HIS A 11 -15.68 35.36 9.86
CA HIS A 11 -15.64 33.91 9.78
C HIS A 11 -14.57 33.61 8.71
N SER A 12 -13.41 33.15 9.15
CA SER A 12 -12.35 32.67 8.27
C SER A 12 -12.85 31.37 7.63
N THR A 13 -13.69 31.49 6.61
CA THR A 13 -14.17 30.34 5.86
C THR A 13 -12.98 29.77 5.11
N PHE A 14 -12.54 28.57 5.49
CA PHE A 14 -11.46 27.88 4.79
C PHE A 14 -11.80 27.78 3.29
N ALA A 15 -10.81 28.04 2.43
CA ALA A 15 -11.03 27.88 1.00
C ALA A 15 -11.41 26.42 0.68
N PRO A 16 -12.42 26.20 -0.17
CA PRO A 16 -12.86 24.85 -0.54
C PRO A 16 -11.70 24.06 -1.14
N MET A 17 -11.59 22.79 -0.76
CA MET A 17 -10.51 21.91 -1.22
C MET A 17 -10.55 21.75 -2.75
N SER A 18 -9.42 22.03 -3.41
CA SER A 18 -9.21 21.77 -4.84
C SER A 18 -9.13 20.26 -5.11
N ALA A 19 -9.28 19.85 -6.37
CA ALA A 19 -9.09 18.46 -6.78
C ALA A 19 -7.69 17.95 -6.41
N ARG A 20 -6.67 18.78 -6.65
CA ARG A 20 -5.28 18.47 -6.30
C ARG A 20 -5.09 18.25 -4.80
N ARG A 21 -5.60 19.17 -3.96
CA ARG A 21 -5.49 19.03 -2.49
C ARG A 21 -6.28 17.82 -1.98
N LEU A 22 -7.41 17.49 -2.60
CA LEU A 22 -8.20 16.30 -2.27
C LEU A 22 -7.44 15.00 -2.59
N LEU A 23 -6.80 14.93 -3.75
CA LEU A 23 -5.96 13.80 -4.14
C LEU A 23 -4.72 13.66 -3.25
N VAL A 24 -4.08 14.78 -2.87
CA VAL A 24 -2.97 14.78 -1.90
C VAL A 24 -3.43 14.22 -0.56
N PHE A 25 -4.51 14.77 -0.01
CA PHE A 25 -5.03 14.34 1.29
C PHE A 25 -5.47 12.88 1.26
N GLY A 26 -6.31 12.51 0.30
CA GLY A 26 -6.81 11.15 0.14
C GLY A 26 -5.69 10.15 -0.15
N GLY A 27 -4.69 10.54 -0.94
CA GLY A 27 -3.53 9.71 -1.25
C GLY A 27 -2.72 9.35 -0.01
N ILE A 28 -2.35 10.34 0.81
CA ILE A 28 -1.63 10.08 2.07
C ILE A 28 -2.51 9.29 3.06
N ALA A 29 -3.80 9.59 3.13
CA ALA A 29 -4.73 8.88 4.01
C ALA A 29 -4.84 7.39 3.62
N LEU A 30 -4.96 7.08 2.32
CA LEU A 30 -5.01 5.71 1.81
C LEU A 30 -3.70 4.97 2.08
N VAL A 31 -2.54 5.60 1.84
CA VAL A 31 -1.24 4.99 2.18
C VAL A 31 -1.13 4.71 3.68
N ALA A 32 -1.44 5.68 4.53
CA ALA A 32 -1.34 5.53 5.98
C ALA A 32 -2.31 4.46 6.52
N ALA A 33 -3.54 4.42 6.02
CA ALA A 33 -4.54 3.42 6.39
C ALA A 33 -4.13 2.02 5.90
N GLY A 34 -3.62 1.90 4.68
CA GLY A 34 -3.12 0.65 4.13
C GLY A 34 -1.92 0.11 4.90
N MET A 35 -0.97 0.97 5.27
CA MET A 35 0.15 0.60 6.13
C MET A 35 -0.31 0.17 7.53
N PHE A 36 -1.19 0.93 8.16
CA PHE A 36 -1.73 0.56 9.47
C PHE A 36 -2.45 -0.80 9.47
N PHE A 37 -3.25 -1.05 8.42
CA PHE A 37 -3.89 -2.34 8.23
C PHE A 37 -2.86 -3.46 7.96
N GLY A 38 -1.82 -3.18 7.17
CA GLY A 38 -0.69 -4.08 6.91
C GLY A 38 0.05 -4.48 8.19
N ASP A 39 0.36 -3.53 9.07
CA ASP A 39 1.04 -3.79 10.35
C ASP A 39 0.18 -4.69 11.26
N ILE A 40 -1.12 -4.42 11.37
CA ILE A 40 -2.06 -5.28 12.12
C ILE A 40 -2.07 -6.70 11.51
N PHE A 41 -2.14 -6.79 10.19
CA PHE A 41 -2.14 -8.07 9.50
C PHE A 41 -0.84 -8.86 9.72
N ALA A 42 0.32 -8.21 9.64
CA ALA A 42 1.62 -8.83 9.85
C ALA A 42 1.71 -9.46 11.25
N VAL A 43 1.40 -8.67 12.28
CA VAL A 43 1.52 -9.09 13.69
C VAL A 43 0.51 -10.18 14.04
N PHE A 44 -0.76 -10.01 13.67
CA PHE A 44 -1.84 -10.85 14.21
C PHE A 44 -2.27 -12.00 13.30
N ILE A 45 -1.99 -11.94 12.00
CA ILE A 45 -2.59 -12.88 11.02
C ILE A 45 -1.51 -13.62 10.24
N LEU A 46 -0.47 -12.94 9.75
CA LEU A 46 0.53 -13.54 8.87
C LEU A 46 1.27 -14.71 9.55
N HIS A 47 1.78 -14.50 10.78
CA HIS A 47 2.50 -15.54 11.52
C HIS A 47 1.60 -16.71 11.92
N GLN A 48 0.35 -16.44 12.32
CA GLN A 48 -0.61 -17.48 12.69
C GLN A 48 -0.99 -18.34 11.47
N ASN A 49 -1.25 -17.69 10.33
CA ASN A 49 -1.58 -18.39 9.08
C ASN A 49 -0.40 -19.24 8.57
N ALA A 50 0.84 -18.81 8.79
CA ALA A 50 2.02 -19.63 8.45
C ALA A 50 2.08 -20.93 9.28
N GLY A 51 1.83 -20.85 10.59
CA GLY A 51 1.72 -22.04 11.45
C GLY A 51 0.57 -22.96 11.04
N GLY A 52 -0.59 -22.39 10.71
CA GLY A 52 -1.76 -23.13 10.23
C GLY A 52 -1.50 -23.85 8.90
N GLN A 53 -0.81 -23.22 7.96
CA GLN A 53 -0.40 -23.85 6.69
C GLN A 53 0.53 -25.04 6.92
N GLY A 54 1.53 -24.90 7.79
CA GLY A 54 2.44 -26.01 8.13
C GLY A 54 1.69 -27.21 8.74
N ALA A 55 0.78 -26.95 9.69
CA ALA A 55 -0.04 -27.99 10.30
C ALA A 55 -0.95 -28.70 9.28
N ALA A 56 -1.57 -27.94 8.37
CA ALA A 56 -2.41 -28.48 7.31
C ALA A 56 -1.59 -29.36 6.33
N LEU A 57 -0.37 -28.94 5.97
CA LEU A 57 0.51 -29.74 5.10
C LEU A 57 0.97 -31.03 5.77
N ILE A 58 1.27 -31.01 7.08
CA ILE A 58 1.59 -32.23 7.84
C ILE A 58 0.39 -33.19 7.86
N ALA A 59 -0.81 -32.66 8.13
CA ALA A 59 -2.03 -33.46 8.11
C ALA A 59 -2.31 -34.04 6.72
N ALA A 60 -2.06 -33.28 5.65
CA ALA A 60 -2.21 -33.76 4.28
C ALA A 60 -1.27 -34.93 3.99
N ASN A 61 0.00 -34.86 4.43
CA ASN A 61 0.95 -35.96 4.28
C ASN A 61 0.50 -37.22 5.02
N GLN A 62 -0.07 -37.08 6.22
CA GLN A 62 -0.64 -38.20 6.97
C GLN A 62 -1.82 -38.85 6.23
N ALA A 63 -2.72 -38.04 5.67
CA ALA A 63 -3.86 -38.53 4.90
C ALA A 63 -3.42 -39.23 3.60
N VAL A 64 -2.41 -38.70 2.91
CA VAL A 64 -1.80 -39.34 1.73
C VAL A 64 -1.20 -40.70 2.10
N ALA A 65 -0.44 -40.78 3.19
CA ALA A 65 0.17 -42.04 3.64
C ALA A 65 -0.88 -43.09 4.03
N ALA A 66 -2.04 -42.65 4.54
CA ALA A 66 -3.16 -43.51 4.87
C ALA A 66 -4.03 -43.90 3.65
N GLY A 67 -3.77 -43.32 2.47
CA GLY A 67 -4.62 -43.51 1.28
C GLY A 67 -6.04 -42.93 1.44
N ASP A 68 -6.23 -41.96 2.34
CA ASP A 68 -7.54 -41.36 2.63
C ASP A 68 -7.78 -40.12 1.75
N GLU A 69 -8.32 -40.36 0.55
CA GLU A 69 -8.67 -39.31 -0.41
C GLU A 69 -9.67 -38.28 0.15
N THR A 70 -10.61 -38.73 1.00
CA THR A 70 -11.63 -37.84 1.57
C THR A 70 -10.99 -36.86 2.57
N ALA A 71 -10.08 -37.35 3.41
CA ALA A 71 -9.32 -36.50 4.31
C ALA A 71 -8.41 -35.53 3.55
N VAL A 72 -7.72 -35.99 2.49
CA VAL A 72 -6.90 -35.13 1.63
C VAL A 72 -7.73 -33.97 1.07
N SER A 73 -8.88 -34.27 0.45
CA SER A 73 -9.78 -33.26 -0.12
C SER A 73 -10.23 -32.23 0.93
N LYS A 74 -10.64 -32.70 2.11
CA LYS A 74 -11.06 -31.83 3.22
C LYS A 74 -9.92 -30.92 3.71
N ILE A 75 -8.70 -31.46 3.85
CA ILE A 75 -7.53 -30.71 4.32
C ILE A 75 -7.13 -29.66 3.29
N PHE A 76 -7.12 -29.99 2.00
CA PHE A 76 -6.84 -29.01 0.94
C PHE A 76 -7.91 -27.92 0.86
N GLY A 77 -9.19 -28.24 1.12
CA GLY A 77 -10.23 -27.22 1.28
C GLY A 77 -9.94 -26.25 2.44
N SER A 78 -9.50 -26.77 3.59
CA SER A 78 -9.08 -25.93 4.72
C SER A 78 -7.83 -25.10 4.41
N LEU A 79 -6.84 -25.69 3.73
CA LEU A 79 -5.63 -24.98 3.32
C LEU A 79 -5.96 -23.85 2.33
N GLY A 80 -6.85 -24.11 1.38
CA GLY A 80 -7.36 -23.11 0.45
C GLY A 80 -8.00 -21.93 1.17
N SER A 81 -8.82 -22.19 2.19
CA SER A 81 -9.43 -21.14 3.02
C SER A 81 -8.40 -20.28 3.76
N ILE A 82 -7.33 -20.88 4.32
CA ILE A 82 -6.23 -20.15 4.98
C ILE A 82 -5.46 -19.28 3.97
N LEU A 83 -5.22 -19.80 2.77
CA LEU A 83 -4.53 -19.08 1.70
C LEU A 83 -5.39 -17.94 1.16
N GLU A 84 -6.69 -18.12 1.01
CA GLU A 84 -7.64 -17.07 0.61
C GLU A 84 -7.75 -15.97 1.68
N ASP A 85 -7.81 -16.34 2.96
CA ASP A 85 -7.83 -15.39 4.07
C ASP A 85 -6.56 -14.51 4.07
N ARG A 86 -5.40 -15.15 3.96
CA ARG A 86 -4.12 -14.46 3.82
C ARG A 86 -4.11 -13.58 2.56
N GLY A 87 -4.52 -14.14 1.43
CA GLY A 87 -4.47 -13.50 0.12
C GLY A 87 -5.31 -12.23 0.08
N THR A 88 -6.57 -12.28 0.50
CA THR A 88 -7.48 -11.14 0.51
C THR A 88 -7.01 -10.00 1.42
N LYS A 89 -6.40 -10.30 2.57
CA LYS A 89 -5.83 -9.27 3.47
C LYS A 89 -4.58 -8.63 2.89
N VAL A 90 -3.67 -9.44 2.33
CA VAL A 90 -2.51 -8.92 1.60
C VAL A 90 -2.97 -8.00 0.48
N ASP A 91 -3.90 -8.50 -0.33
CA ASP A 91 -4.38 -7.81 -1.52
C ASP A 91 -5.12 -6.51 -1.19
N ALA A 92 -5.94 -6.50 -0.14
CA ALA A 92 -6.61 -5.29 0.33
C ALA A 92 -5.60 -4.21 0.79
N HIS A 93 -4.56 -4.55 1.55
CA HIS A 93 -3.59 -3.53 1.99
C HIS A 93 -2.78 -2.98 0.81
N VAL A 94 -2.33 -3.85 -0.11
CA VAL A 94 -1.52 -3.42 -1.27
C VAL A 94 -2.34 -2.52 -2.18
N HIS A 95 -3.60 -2.88 -2.47
CA HIS A 95 -4.47 -2.04 -3.30
C HIS A 95 -4.79 -0.69 -2.67
N MET A 96 -4.92 -0.62 -1.34
CA MET A 96 -5.13 0.64 -0.62
C MET A 96 -3.90 1.55 -0.75
N ILE A 97 -2.69 1.02 -0.54
CA ILE A 97 -1.43 1.77 -0.71
C ILE A 97 -1.25 2.18 -2.17
N GLY A 98 -1.46 1.28 -3.12
CA GLY A 98 -1.35 1.53 -4.56
C GLY A 98 -2.31 2.62 -5.05
N ALA A 99 -3.57 2.59 -4.61
CA ALA A 99 -4.52 3.66 -4.87
C ALA A 99 -4.05 4.98 -4.27
N GLY A 100 -3.44 4.95 -3.08
CA GLY A 100 -2.82 6.11 -2.45
C GLY A 100 -1.67 6.71 -3.28
N TYR A 101 -0.74 5.89 -3.77
CA TYR A 101 0.33 6.33 -4.67
C TYR A 101 -0.22 6.92 -5.96
N LEU A 102 -1.22 6.27 -6.55
CA LEU A 102 -1.83 6.76 -7.78
C LEU A 102 -2.57 8.09 -7.55
N ALA A 103 -3.24 8.28 -6.41
CA ALA A 103 -3.82 9.58 -6.05
C ALA A 103 -2.75 10.67 -5.93
N LEU A 104 -1.61 10.37 -5.29
CA LEU A 104 -0.49 11.31 -5.19
C LEU A 104 0.09 11.65 -6.57
N MET A 105 0.28 10.67 -7.45
CA MET A 105 0.71 10.90 -8.83
C MET A 105 -0.32 11.75 -9.60
N LEU A 106 -1.62 11.42 -9.47
CA LEU A 106 -2.70 12.19 -10.07
C LEU A 106 -2.69 13.65 -9.60
N ALA A 107 -2.38 13.90 -8.33
CA ALA A 107 -2.23 15.25 -7.81
C ALA A 107 -1.10 16.01 -8.51
N LEU A 108 0.03 15.36 -8.82
CA LEU A 108 1.14 16.01 -9.51
C LEU A 108 0.80 16.36 -10.96
N VAL A 109 -0.03 15.56 -11.62
CA VAL A 109 -0.42 15.80 -13.02
C VAL A 109 -1.63 16.73 -13.17
N GLN A 110 -2.35 17.07 -12.09
CA GLN A 110 -3.51 17.97 -12.14
C GLN A 110 -3.28 19.32 -12.89
N PRO A 111 -2.12 20.00 -12.81
CA PRO A 111 -1.86 21.20 -13.63
C PRO A 111 -2.06 20.96 -15.13
N PHE A 112 -1.80 19.75 -15.60
CA PHE A 112 -1.82 19.36 -17.02
C PHE A 112 -3.15 18.71 -17.45
N VAL A 113 -4.10 18.52 -16.55
CA VAL A 113 -5.39 17.91 -16.88
C VAL A 113 -6.37 19.01 -17.27
N VAL A 114 -6.64 19.21 -18.57
CA VAL A 114 -7.50 20.30 -19.06
C VAL A 114 -8.98 19.89 -19.01
N LEU A 115 -9.52 19.97 -17.79
CA LEU A 115 -10.92 19.75 -17.43
C LEU A 115 -11.43 20.90 -16.57
N SER A 116 -12.76 21.05 -16.49
CA SER A 116 -13.35 22.05 -15.58
C SER A 116 -13.01 21.74 -14.12
N ILE A 117 -12.90 22.78 -13.28
CA ILE A 117 -12.62 22.64 -11.84
C ILE A 117 -13.64 21.70 -11.17
N LYS A 118 -14.92 21.82 -11.53
CA LYS A 118 -15.99 20.96 -11.02
C LYS A 118 -15.75 19.50 -11.41
N THR A 119 -15.44 19.24 -12.68
CA THR A 119 -15.16 17.89 -13.18
C THR A 119 -13.99 17.26 -12.46
N LYS A 120 -12.85 17.96 -12.36
CA LYS A 120 -11.66 17.44 -11.65
C LYS A 120 -11.98 17.09 -10.20
N LYS A 121 -12.72 17.96 -9.50
CA LYS A 121 -13.09 17.73 -8.11
C LYS A 121 -14.00 16.50 -7.96
N THR A 122 -14.94 16.30 -8.87
CA THR A 122 -15.78 15.10 -8.91
C THR A 122 -14.94 13.85 -9.19
N LEU A 123 -14.03 13.90 -10.18
CA LEU A 123 -13.13 12.79 -10.52
C LEU A 123 -12.22 12.43 -9.33
N ALA A 124 -11.61 13.41 -8.68
CA ALA A 124 -10.82 13.21 -7.47
C ALA A 124 -11.63 12.55 -6.34
N ALA A 125 -12.87 13.00 -6.10
CA ALA A 125 -13.74 12.40 -5.09
C ALA A 125 -14.12 10.95 -5.45
N LEU A 126 -14.49 10.69 -6.70
CA LEU A 126 -14.78 9.34 -7.19
C LEU A 126 -13.56 8.41 -7.09
N PHE A 127 -12.37 8.94 -7.39
CA PHE A 127 -11.11 8.19 -7.27
C PHE A 127 -10.86 7.77 -5.82
N ILE A 128 -10.95 8.69 -4.86
CA ILE A 128 -10.75 8.37 -3.44
C ILE A 128 -11.83 7.39 -2.94
N THR A 129 -13.08 7.55 -3.36
CA THR A 129 -14.15 6.60 -3.05
C THR A 129 -13.84 5.21 -3.61
N GLY A 130 -13.48 5.11 -4.89
CA GLY A 130 -13.09 3.83 -5.52
C GLY A 130 -11.87 3.20 -4.83
N GLY A 131 -10.85 3.99 -4.52
CA GLY A 131 -9.63 3.56 -3.84
C GLY A 131 -9.87 3.11 -2.40
N THR A 132 -10.97 3.54 -1.78
CA THR A 132 -11.40 3.07 -0.45
C THR A 132 -12.29 1.83 -0.55
N LEU A 133 -13.25 1.82 -1.49
CA LEU A 133 -14.21 0.72 -1.64
C LEU A 133 -13.57 -0.55 -2.21
N LEU A 134 -12.58 -0.42 -3.09
CA LEU A 134 -11.85 -1.56 -3.65
C LEU A 134 -11.24 -2.45 -2.56
N PRO A 135 -10.33 -1.95 -1.68
CA PRO A 135 -9.74 -2.79 -0.65
C PRO A 135 -10.74 -3.28 0.40
N VAL A 136 -11.80 -2.51 0.69
CA VAL A 136 -12.91 -2.98 1.55
C VAL A 136 -13.63 -4.16 0.91
N GLY A 137 -13.93 -4.10 -0.39
CA GLY A 137 -14.52 -5.20 -1.13
C GLY A 137 -13.63 -6.44 -1.09
N ILE A 138 -12.34 -6.30 -1.41
CA ILE A 138 -11.35 -7.38 -1.39
C ILE A 138 -11.30 -8.06 -0.01
N PHE A 139 -11.18 -7.27 1.06
CA PHE A 139 -11.14 -7.78 2.43
C PHE A 139 -12.38 -8.62 2.78
N LEU A 140 -13.56 -8.21 2.30
CA LEU A 140 -14.83 -8.89 2.58
C LEU A 140 -15.01 -10.19 1.78
N ILE A 141 -14.19 -10.47 0.75
CA ILE A 141 -14.31 -11.68 -0.07
C ILE A 141 -14.23 -12.94 0.80
N HIS A 142 -13.24 -13.03 1.68
CA HIS A 142 -13.06 -14.19 2.55
C HIS A 142 -14.25 -14.38 3.52
N TYR A 143 -14.81 -13.29 4.05
CA TYR A 143 -15.85 -13.36 5.08
C TYR A 143 -17.25 -13.59 4.54
N VAL A 144 -17.56 -13.03 3.37
CA VAL A 144 -18.90 -13.10 2.79
C VAL A 144 -18.97 -14.15 1.69
N GLY A 145 -17.87 -14.40 0.96
CA GLY A 145 -17.81 -15.37 -0.13
C GLY A 145 -19.02 -15.25 -1.06
N LEU A 146 -19.69 -16.38 -1.32
CA LEU A 146 -20.91 -16.46 -2.12
C LEU A 146 -22.20 -16.24 -1.34
N ALA A 147 -22.14 -15.86 -0.06
CA ALA A 147 -23.31 -15.75 0.80
C ALA A 147 -24.36 -14.81 0.18
N ARG A 148 -25.54 -15.36 -0.11
CA ARG A 148 -26.68 -14.67 -0.73
C ARG A 148 -26.36 -14.05 -2.10
N SER A 149 -25.33 -14.53 -2.78
CA SER A 149 -25.05 -14.11 -4.16
C SER A 149 -26.05 -14.75 -5.12
N PRO A 150 -26.58 -14.01 -6.11
CA PRO A 150 -27.36 -14.59 -7.20
C PRO A 150 -26.49 -15.36 -8.22
N PHE A 151 -25.15 -15.28 -8.11
CA PHE A 151 -24.20 -15.94 -9.00
C PHE A 151 -23.56 -17.16 -8.34
N ALA A 152 -23.27 -18.19 -9.15
CA ALA A 152 -22.65 -19.43 -8.67
C ALA A 152 -21.16 -19.29 -8.31
N ALA A 153 -20.48 -18.25 -8.80
CA ALA A 153 -19.02 -18.13 -8.72
C ALA A 153 -18.51 -16.77 -8.22
N ILE A 154 -19.38 -15.77 -8.08
CA ILE A 154 -18.97 -14.40 -7.72
C ILE A 154 -19.80 -13.91 -6.55
N GLY A 155 -19.14 -13.46 -5.49
CA GLY A 155 -19.79 -12.90 -4.30
C GLY A 155 -20.11 -11.41 -4.42
N TRP A 156 -20.96 -10.89 -3.53
CA TRP A 156 -21.23 -9.44 -3.45
C TRP A 156 -19.98 -8.61 -3.14
N ALA A 157 -19.08 -9.15 -2.32
CA ALA A 157 -17.80 -8.52 -2.00
C ALA A 157 -16.89 -8.39 -3.24
N SER A 158 -16.83 -9.43 -4.08
CA SER A 158 -16.12 -9.40 -5.36
C SER A 158 -16.73 -8.39 -6.33
N ILE A 159 -18.07 -8.35 -6.45
CA ILE A 159 -18.75 -7.35 -7.29
C ILE A 159 -18.41 -5.93 -6.84
N LEU A 160 -18.40 -5.66 -5.53
CA LEU A 160 -18.02 -4.37 -4.99
C LEU A 160 -16.58 -4.01 -5.34
N ALA A 161 -15.64 -4.95 -5.14
CA ALA A 161 -14.22 -4.75 -5.49
C ALA A 161 -14.06 -4.44 -6.99
N ASP A 162 -14.62 -5.29 -7.87
CA ASP A 162 -14.52 -5.14 -9.32
C ASP A 162 -15.17 -3.84 -9.81
N SER A 163 -16.33 -3.47 -9.25
CA SER A 163 -17.02 -2.22 -9.60
C SER A 163 -16.23 -1.00 -9.16
N ALA A 164 -15.59 -1.04 -7.98
CA ALA A 164 -14.70 0.01 -7.51
C ALA A 164 -13.44 0.11 -8.39
N GLY A 165 -12.85 -1.02 -8.79
CA GLY A 165 -11.74 -1.07 -9.75
C GLY A 165 -12.13 -0.47 -11.11
N ALA A 166 -13.31 -0.83 -11.64
CA ALA A 166 -13.85 -0.26 -12.87
C ALA A 166 -14.06 1.26 -12.75
N LEU A 167 -14.57 1.74 -11.61
CA LEU A 167 -14.70 3.17 -11.33
C LEU A 167 -13.34 3.89 -11.37
N LEU A 168 -12.29 3.32 -10.77
CA LEU A 168 -10.94 3.86 -10.83
C LEU A 168 -10.45 3.97 -12.28
N ILE A 169 -10.63 2.92 -13.09
CA ILE A 169 -10.25 2.91 -14.50
C ILE A 169 -10.97 4.02 -15.28
N ILE A 170 -12.28 4.18 -15.08
CA ILE A 170 -13.07 5.23 -15.74
C ILE A 170 -12.54 6.62 -15.38
N VAL A 171 -12.22 6.85 -14.10
CA VAL A 171 -11.63 8.12 -13.66
C VAL A 171 -10.27 8.35 -14.33
N LEU A 172 -9.39 7.35 -14.38
CA LEU A 172 -8.09 7.46 -15.03
C LEU A 172 -8.20 7.76 -16.53
N ILE A 173 -9.18 7.15 -17.22
CA ILE A 173 -9.46 7.45 -18.64
C ILE A 173 -9.88 8.92 -18.82
N ALA A 174 -10.73 9.43 -17.94
CA ALA A 174 -11.16 10.83 -17.98
C ALA A 174 -9.99 11.81 -17.72
N GLU A 175 -9.14 11.52 -16.73
CA GLU A 175 -7.92 12.28 -16.43
C GLU A 175 -6.94 12.25 -17.63
N ALA A 176 -6.72 11.07 -18.23
CA ALA A 176 -5.87 10.91 -19.42
C ALA A 176 -6.41 11.67 -20.63
N TRP A 177 -7.72 11.73 -20.80
CA TRP A 177 -8.34 12.55 -21.84
C TRP A 177 -8.13 14.05 -21.59
N GLY A 178 -8.25 14.50 -20.33
CA GLY A 178 -7.90 15.86 -19.93
C GLY A 178 -6.42 16.19 -20.19
N PHE A 179 -5.52 15.24 -19.92
CA PHE A 179 -4.09 15.38 -20.23
C PHE A 179 -3.83 15.44 -21.74
N ARG A 180 -4.51 14.62 -22.54
CA ARG A 180 -4.43 14.69 -24.01
C ARG A 180 -4.85 16.05 -24.56
N ARG A 181 -5.84 16.72 -23.93
CA ARG A 181 -6.23 18.08 -24.29
C ARG A 181 -5.09 19.07 -24.03
N TYR A 182 -4.39 18.97 -22.90
CA TYR A 182 -3.20 19.76 -22.65
C TYR A 182 -2.11 19.56 -23.72
N LEU A 183 -1.85 18.32 -24.16
CA LEU A 183 -0.85 18.09 -25.21
C LEU A 183 -1.19 18.82 -26.53
N ARG A 184 -2.47 19.12 -26.77
CA ARG A 184 -2.94 19.87 -27.94
C ARG A 184 -2.90 21.39 -27.73
N THR A 185 -3.33 21.89 -26.57
CA THR A 185 -3.45 23.34 -26.33
C THR A 185 -2.20 23.94 -25.70
N ARG A 186 -1.41 23.15 -24.96
CA ARG A 186 -0.28 23.55 -24.12
C ARG A 186 -0.63 24.55 -23.01
N GLU A 187 -1.92 24.73 -22.74
CA GLU A 187 -2.43 25.59 -21.68
C GLU A 187 -2.59 24.80 -20.38
N LEU A 188 -1.98 25.28 -19.30
CA LEU A 188 -2.15 24.68 -17.97
C LEU A 188 -3.54 24.97 -17.43
N ALA A 189 -4.16 23.95 -16.84
CA ALA A 189 -5.47 24.06 -16.22
C ALA A 189 -5.42 24.72 -14.82
N GLU A 190 -4.27 24.63 -14.16
CA GLU A 190 -4.00 25.21 -12.84
C GLU A 190 -2.51 25.61 -12.75
N PRO A 191 -2.15 26.58 -11.89
CA PRO A 191 -0.75 26.94 -11.69
C PRO A 191 0.11 25.74 -11.28
N ALA A 192 1.36 25.76 -11.74
CA ALA A 192 2.40 24.86 -11.26
C ALA A 192 2.63 25.07 -9.75
N LEU A 193 3.13 24.05 -9.08
CA LEU A 193 3.55 24.20 -7.69
C LEU A 193 4.71 25.20 -7.61
N PRO A 194 4.76 26.04 -6.56
CA PRO A 194 5.86 26.97 -6.37
C PRO A 194 7.18 26.18 -6.24
N ASP A 195 8.27 26.76 -6.74
CA ASP A 195 9.57 26.17 -6.55
C ASP A 195 9.96 26.24 -5.06
N ASP A 196 10.12 25.09 -4.43
CA ASP A 196 10.45 24.96 -3.02
C ASP A 196 11.85 24.34 -2.86
N ASN A 197 12.84 25.12 -2.45
CA ASN A 197 14.20 24.60 -2.20
C ASN A 197 14.41 24.21 -0.72
N SER A 198 13.34 23.90 -0.01
CA SER A 198 13.37 23.42 1.37
C SER A 198 14.27 22.20 1.55
N TRP A 199 14.76 22.03 2.79
CA TRP A 199 15.55 20.86 3.15
C TRP A 199 14.70 19.59 3.05
N GLU A 200 13.43 19.66 3.45
CA GLU A 200 12.49 18.54 3.48
C GLU A 200 12.24 17.98 2.09
N ARG A 201 11.95 18.83 1.10
CA ARG A 201 11.79 18.39 -0.30
C ARG A 201 13.06 17.72 -0.81
N ARG A 202 14.23 18.34 -0.62
CA ARG A 202 15.49 17.78 -1.09
C ARG A 202 15.82 16.45 -0.44
N ALA A 203 15.67 16.35 0.88
CA ALA A 203 15.93 15.13 1.64
C ALA A 203 15.00 13.99 1.23
N LEU A 204 13.69 14.27 1.04
CA LEU A 204 12.73 13.28 0.57
C LEU A 204 13.00 12.83 -0.87
N LEU A 205 13.35 13.77 -1.76
CA LEU A 205 13.65 13.46 -3.15
C LEU A 205 14.95 12.64 -3.29
N SER A 206 16.03 13.08 -2.65
CA SER A 206 17.32 12.39 -2.70
C SER A 206 17.28 11.06 -1.95
N GLY A 207 16.64 11.04 -0.77
CA GLY A 207 16.44 9.83 0.02
C GLY A 207 15.58 8.82 -0.73
N GLY A 208 14.49 9.28 -1.36
CA GLY A 208 13.63 8.44 -2.18
C GLY A 208 14.35 7.84 -3.40
N ALA A 209 15.10 8.65 -4.13
CA ALA A 209 15.90 8.18 -5.26
C ALA A 209 16.97 7.16 -4.84
N LEU A 210 17.64 7.39 -3.70
CA LEU A 210 18.62 6.46 -3.14
C LEU A 210 17.96 5.13 -2.73
N LEU A 211 16.81 5.18 -2.06
CA LEU A 211 16.05 3.98 -1.71
C LEU A 211 15.66 3.20 -2.96
N ILE A 212 15.13 3.86 -4.00
CA ILE A 212 14.79 3.18 -5.26
C ILE A 212 16.02 2.47 -5.85
N LEU A 213 17.16 3.15 -5.91
CA LEU A 213 18.40 2.55 -6.41
C LEU A 213 18.82 1.33 -5.57
N LEU A 214 18.80 1.45 -4.24
CA LEU A 214 19.12 0.33 -3.34
C LEU A 214 18.15 -0.84 -3.52
N GLY A 215 16.86 -0.56 -3.70
CA GLY A 215 15.84 -1.58 -3.96
C GLY A 215 16.12 -2.32 -5.26
N PHE A 216 16.45 -1.60 -6.34
CA PHE A 216 16.84 -2.23 -7.61
C PHE A 216 18.10 -3.08 -7.48
N LEU A 217 19.13 -2.59 -6.78
CA LEU A 217 20.36 -3.33 -6.55
C LEU A 217 20.10 -4.62 -5.75
N HIS A 218 19.32 -4.52 -4.67
CA HIS A 218 18.93 -5.68 -3.86
C HIS A 218 18.11 -6.69 -4.68
N GLY A 219 17.13 -6.21 -5.44
CA GLY A 219 16.29 -7.06 -6.30
C GLY A 219 17.10 -7.77 -7.38
N ALA A 220 18.03 -7.05 -8.03
CA ALA A 220 18.92 -7.62 -9.04
C ALA A 220 19.85 -8.68 -8.44
N TRP A 221 20.42 -8.42 -7.26
CA TRP A 221 21.23 -9.39 -6.53
C TRP A 221 20.44 -10.66 -6.18
N TYR A 222 19.26 -10.51 -5.58
CA TYR A 222 18.42 -11.64 -5.20
C TYR A 222 17.95 -12.45 -6.43
N ALA A 223 17.56 -11.77 -7.51
CA ALA A 223 17.17 -12.41 -8.76
C ALA A 223 18.32 -13.19 -9.41
N GLY A 224 19.54 -12.61 -9.38
CA GLY A 224 20.72 -13.25 -9.96
C GLY A 224 21.23 -14.46 -9.17
N GLU A 225 21.22 -14.37 -7.84
CA GLU A 225 21.84 -15.39 -6.99
C GLU A 225 20.87 -16.47 -6.53
N TYR A 226 19.67 -16.09 -6.08
CA TYR A 226 18.82 -16.99 -5.28
C TYR A 226 17.50 -17.37 -5.94
N LEU A 227 16.90 -16.50 -6.77
CA LEU A 227 15.53 -16.71 -7.27
C LEU A 227 15.33 -18.07 -7.95
N TYR A 228 16.14 -18.37 -8.97
CA TYR A 228 16.04 -19.64 -9.70
C TYR A 228 16.48 -20.86 -8.87
N GLN A 229 17.37 -20.67 -7.91
CA GLN A 229 17.72 -21.76 -6.97
C GLN A 229 16.53 -22.07 -6.06
N HIS A 230 15.90 -21.03 -5.49
CA HIS A 230 14.74 -21.18 -4.63
C HIS A 230 13.55 -21.83 -5.36
N GLU A 231 13.28 -21.47 -6.61
CA GLU A 231 12.21 -22.10 -7.42
C GLU A 231 12.47 -23.60 -7.67
N ARG A 232 13.73 -23.96 -7.96
CA ARG A 232 14.14 -25.37 -8.11
C ARG A 232 14.02 -26.14 -6.80
N MET A 233 14.48 -25.54 -5.69
CA MET A 233 14.39 -26.15 -4.36
C MET A 233 12.94 -26.35 -3.92
N GLU A 234 12.06 -25.39 -4.17
CA GLU A 234 10.64 -25.49 -3.86
C GLU A 234 10.01 -26.69 -4.55
N THR A 235 10.23 -26.83 -5.86
CA THR A 235 9.74 -27.97 -6.64
C THR A 235 10.27 -29.30 -6.11
N ALA A 236 11.58 -29.36 -5.80
CA ALA A 236 12.21 -30.56 -5.27
C ALA A 236 11.66 -30.96 -3.89
N ILE A 237 11.44 -29.98 -3.01
CA ILE A 237 10.86 -30.20 -1.66
C ILE A 237 9.44 -30.73 -1.79
N LEU A 238 8.60 -30.13 -2.64
CA LEU A 238 7.22 -30.57 -2.84
C LEU A 238 7.15 -31.98 -3.44
N GLN A 239 7.98 -32.29 -4.43
CA GLN A 239 8.09 -33.64 -5.00
C GLN A 239 8.55 -34.66 -3.95
N SER A 240 9.59 -34.31 -3.17
CA SER A 240 10.08 -35.16 -2.09
C SER A 240 8.98 -35.42 -1.08
N MET A 241 8.27 -34.38 -0.62
CA MET A 241 7.18 -34.47 0.35
C MET A 241 6.12 -35.49 -0.08
N ILE A 242 5.65 -35.39 -1.33
CA ILE A 242 4.65 -36.31 -1.90
C ILE A 242 5.22 -37.73 -1.96
N SER A 243 6.40 -37.91 -2.54
CA SER A 243 7.01 -39.24 -2.70
C SER A 243 7.25 -39.95 -1.36
N THR A 244 7.69 -39.23 -0.34
CA THR A 244 7.94 -39.78 1.00
C THR A 244 6.64 -40.07 1.74
N ALA A 245 5.62 -39.21 1.58
CA ALA A 245 4.30 -39.46 2.16
C ALA A 245 3.67 -40.72 1.54
N SER A 246 3.73 -40.87 0.21
CA SER A 246 3.24 -42.08 -0.49
C SER A 246 4.02 -43.35 -0.12
N ALA A 247 5.29 -43.22 0.25
CA ALA A 247 6.11 -44.33 0.76
C ALA A 247 5.89 -44.60 2.27
N ASN A 248 4.95 -43.90 2.92
CA ASN A 248 4.67 -43.97 4.36
C ASN A 248 5.87 -43.58 5.26
N ASP A 249 6.82 -42.79 4.72
CA ASP A 249 7.89 -42.16 5.49
C ASP A 249 7.46 -40.77 5.95
N LEU A 250 6.61 -40.75 6.99
CA LEU A 250 6.04 -39.53 7.54
C LEU A 250 7.08 -38.62 8.21
N ASN A 251 8.15 -39.17 8.76
CA ASN A 251 9.20 -38.37 9.40
C ASN A 251 9.91 -37.49 8.37
N THR A 252 10.30 -38.08 7.23
CA THR A 252 10.91 -37.32 6.14
C THR A 252 9.90 -36.36 5.52
N ALA A 253 8.64 -36.76 5.32
CA ALA A 253 7.61 -35.86 4.79
C ALA A 253 7.37 -34.64 5.68
N THR A 254 7.32 -34.80 7.01
CA THR A 254 7.21 -33.70 7.97
C THR A 254 8.45 -32.81 7.96
N ALA A 255 9.65 -33.38 7.84
CA ALA A 255 10.87 -32.60 7.68
C ALA A 255 10.83 -31.74 6.39
N GLN A 256 10.26 -32.25 5.29
CA GLN A 256 10.07 -31.48 4.06
C GLN A 256 9.08 -30.31 4.24
N VAL A 257 8.05 -30.44 5.09
CA VAL A 257 7.17 -29.30 5.41
C VAL A 257 7.95 -28.17 6.09
N ALA A 258 8.85 -28.51 7.02
CA ALA A 258 9.71 -27.52 7.67
C ALA A 258 10.68 -26.87 6.67
N ASN A 259 11.28 -27.66 5.78
CA ASN A 259 12.15 -27.15 4.71
C ASN A 259 11.39 -26.20 3.77
N PHE A 260 10.16 -26.56 3.39
CA PHE A 260 9.28 -25.71 2.59
C PHE A 260 8.99 -24.39 3.29
N GLY A 261 8.63 -24.42 4.57
CA GLY A 261 8.38 -23.23 5.39
C GLY A 261 9.61 -22.30 5.47
N ASN A 262 10.79 -22.86 5.71
CA ASN A 262 12.05 -22.09 5.75
C ASN A 262 12.37 -21.42 4.40
N LEU A 263 12.21 -22.15 3.29
CA LEU A 263 12.41 -21.62 1.95
C LEU A 263 11.40 -20.52 1.61
N ALA A 264 10.13 -20.75 1.90
CA ALA A 264 9.06 -19.78 1.68
C ALA A 264 9.30 -18.50 2.50
N GLY A 265 9.73 -18.63 3.77
CA GLY A 265 10.13 -17.51 4.61
C GLY A 265 11.33 -16.73 4.02
N ALA A 266 12.37 -17.45 3.58
CA ALA A 266 13.53 -16.84 2.94
C ALA A 266 13.17 -16.04 1.68
N ARG A 267 12.31 -16.59 0.83
CA ARG A 267 11.80 -15.88 -0.36
C ARG A 267 10.97 -14.67 0.04
N ALA A 268 10.03 -14.84 0.97
CA ALA A 268 9.11 -13.78 1.39
C ALA A 268 9.87 -12.57 1.94
N VAL A 269 10.87 -12.78 2.79
CA VAL A 269 11.67 -11.71 3.39
C VAL A 269 12.47 -10.95 2.32
N ASN A 270 13.10 -11.63 1.36
CA ASN A 270 13.84 -10.96 0.29
C ASN A 270 12.92 -10.16 -0.63
N ILE A 271 11.76 -10.72 -1.00
CA ILE A 271 10.76 -10.04 -1.83
C ILE A 271 10.20 -8.82 -1.08
N ALA A 272 9.83 -8.98 0.19
CA ALA A 272 9.28 -7.91 1.02
C ALA A 272 10.29 -6.77 1.24
N ALA A 273 11.56 -7.10 1.54
CA ALA A 273 12.61 -6.09 1.67
C ALA A 273 12.79 -5.31 0.37
N HIS A 274 12.86 -6.00 -0.78
CA HIS A 274 12.93 -5.34 -2.09
C HIS A 274 11.73 -4.42 -2.35
N SER A 275 10.50 -4.93 -2.20
CA SER A 275 9.29 -4.17 -2.50
C SER A 275 9.16 -2.96 -1.58
N HIS A 276 9.36 -3.12 -0.27
CA HIS A 276 9.24 -2.02 0.68
C HIS A 276 10.28 -0.92 0.44
N ILE A 277 11.53 -1.27 0.13
CA ILE A 277 12.55 -0.26 -0.21
C ILE A 277 12.11 0.58 -1.41
N ILE A 278 11.61 -0.05 -2.48
CA ILE A 278 11.12 0.66 -3.68
C ILE A 278 9.89 1.51 -3.35
N GLU A 279 8.91 0.93 -2.66
CA GLU A 279 7.65 1.61 -2.32
C GLU A 279 7.88 2.83 -1.43
N PHE A 280 8.73 2.72 -0.41
CA PHE A 280 9.11 3.84 0.44
C PHE A 280 9.92 4.88 -0.31
N GLY A 281 10.79 4.45 -1.24
CA GLY A 281 11.49 5.35 -2.13
C GLY A 281 10.53 6.18 -3.00
N LEU A 282 9.53 5.52 -3.60
CA LEU A 282 8.48 6.16 -4.38
C LEU A 282 7.65 7.12 -3.52
N LEU A 283 7.20 6.69 -2.34
CA LEU A 283 6.44 7.52 -1.42
C LEU A 283 7.24 8.76 -1.01
N ALA A 284 8.53 8.62 -0.67
CA ALA A 284 9.40 9.74 -0.35
C ALA A 284 9.45 10.75 -1.50
N MET A 285 9.67 10.28 -2.74
CA MET A 285 9.70 11.14 -3.92
C MET A 285 8.36 11.87 -4.11
N LEU A 286 7.23 11.17 -4.02
CA LEU A 286 5.91 11.77 -4.15
C LEU A 286 5.66 12.83 -3.06
N LEU A 287 5.99 12.52 -1.81
CA LEU A 287 5.85 13.45 -0.68
C LEU A 287 6.76 14.66 -0.78
N SER A 288 7.88 14.58 -1.49
CA SER A 288 8.75 15.73 -1.73
C SER A 288 8.00 16.87 -2.44
N PHE A 289 7.14 16.53 -3.41
CA PHE A 289 6.33 17.50 -4.14
C PHE A 289 5.10 17.97 -3.36
N VAL A 290 4.69 17.24 -2.33
CA VAL A 290 3.55 17.59 -1.48
C VAL A 290 3.92 18.59 -0.38
N GLN A 291 5.20 18.77 -0.06
CA GLN A 291 5.67 19.66 1.03
C GLN A 291 5.05 21.07 1.05
N PRO A 292 4.74 21.73 -0.09
CA PRO A 292 4.03 23.01 -0.09
C PRO A 292 2.65 23.01 0.58
N TYR A 293 1.97 21.86 0.62
CA TYR A 293 0.64 21.68 1.22
C TYR A 293 0.69 21.36 2.71
N VAL A 294 1.82 20.89 3.23
CA VAL A 294 1.96 20.55 4.65
C VAL A 294 2.03 21.84 5.46
N PHE A 295 0.94 22.26 6.11
CA PHE A 295 0.92 23.48 6.92
C PHE A 295 1.44 23.24 8.34
N LEU A 296 2.73 22.98 8.45
CA LEU A 296 3.47 22.85 9.71
C LEU A 296 4.65 23.83 9.73
N SER A 297 5.10 24.20 10.94
CA SER A 297 6.35 24.95 11.08
C SER A 297 7.53 24.16 10.48
N THR A 298 8.55 24.85 9.96
CA THR A 298 9.74 24.21 9.39
C THR A 298 10.39 23.21 10.34
N ARG A 299 10.45 23.53 11.65
CA ARG A 299 10.98 22.60 12.67
C ARG A 299 10.20 21.28 12.71
N TRP A 300 8.87 21.35 12.62
CA TRP A 300 8.00 20.17 12.64
C TRP A 300 8.06 19.40 11.32
N LYS A 301 8.07 20.08 10.16
CA LYS A 301 8.24 19.41 8.86
C LYS A 301 9.55 18.61 8.81
N ARG A 302 10.64 19.24 9.24
CA ARG A 302 11.96 18.60 9.34
C ARG A 302 11.94 17.37 10.23
N ARG A 303 11.39 17.46 11.44
CA ARG A 303 11.26 16.33 12.37
C ARG A 303 10.51 15.17 11.74
N TRP A 304 9.33 15.42 11.17
CA TRP A 304 8.52 14.36 10.58
C TRP A 304 9.16 13.76 9.33
N THR A 305 9.87 14.55 8.54
CA THR A 305 10.67 14.04 7.42
C THR A 305 11.80 13.13 7.90
N GLN A 306 12.49 13.49 9.00
CA GLN A 306 13.54 12.64 9.59
C GLN A 306 12.97 11.33 10.13
N VAL A 307 11.84 11.40 10.86
CA VAL A 307 11.15 10.21 11.38
C VAL A 307 10.72 9.30 10.22
N LEU A 308 10.15 9.87 9.17
CA LEU A 308 9.73 9.13 7.98
C LEU A 308 10.91 8.42 7.30
N LEU A 309 11.99 9.14 7.00
CA LEU A 309 13.17 8.57 6.35
C LEU A 309 13.87 7.52 7.22
N ALA A 310 13.89 7.70 8.54
CA ALA A 310 14.40 6.69 9.46
C ALA A 310 13.54 5.42 9.44
N GLY A 311 12.21 5.57 9.46
CA GLY A 311 11.29 4.44 9.33
C GLY A 311 11.46 3.68 8.01
N PHE A 312 11.63 4.41 6.89
CA PHE A 312 11.90 3.82 5.57
C PHE A 312 13.18 2.99 5.50
N LEU A 313 14.16 3.27 6.36
CA LEU A 313 15.37 2.46 6.46
C LEU A 313 15.22 1.32 7.46
N ILE A 314 14.65 1.60 8.63
CA ILE A 314 14.51 0.63 9.73
C ILE A 314 13.65 -0.56 9.29
N LEU A 315 12.45 -0.32 8.74
CA LEU A 315 11.53 -1.41 8.40
C LEU A 315 12.17 -2.44 7.46
N PRO A 316 12.64 -2.11 6.25
CA PRO A 316 13.13 -3.12 5.32
C PRO A 316 14.42 -3.81 5.80
N VAL A 317 15.30 -3.09 6.51
CA VAL A 317 16.51 -3.69 7.10
C VAL A 317 16.14 -4.74 8.14
N PHE A 318 15.19 -4.43 9.03
CA PHE A 318 14.82 -5.36 10.09
C PHE A 318 13.88 -6.48 9.61
N VAL A 319 13.08 -6.27 8.57
CA VAL A 319 12.41 -7.37 7.84
C VAL A 319 13.45 -8.34 7.29
N PHE A 320 14.50 -7.83 6.62
CA PHE A 320 15.58 -8.67 6.09
C PHE A 320 16.28 -9.50 7.19
N LEU A 321 16.45 -8.91 8.38
CA LEU A 321 17.09 -9.54 9.53
C LEU A 321 16.18 -10.50 10.31
N GLU A 322 14.89 -10.60 9.98
CA GLU A 322 13.91 -11.43 10.68
C GLU A 322 14.30 -12.91 10.69
N LEU A 323 14.88 -13.42 9.61
CA LEU A 323 15.33 -14.82 9.55
C LEU A 323 16.48 -15.12 10.52
N GLN A 324 17.28 -14.11 10.87
CA GLN A 324 18.45 -14.28 11.74
C GLN A 324 18.13 -14.04 13.22
N PHE A 325 17.28 -13.04 13.51
CA PHE A 325 17.00 -12.58 14.87
C PHE A 325 15.55 -12.82 15.31
N GLY A 326 14.73 -13.43 14.45
CA GLY A 326 13.34 -13.78 14.72
C GLY A 326 12.50 -12.57 15.13
N LEU A 327 11.65 -12.78 16.15
CA LEU A 327 10.70 -11.80 16.66
C LEU A 327 11.32 -10.46 17.09
N LEU A 328 12.60 -10.45 17.49
CA LEU A 328 13.26 -9.19 17.86
C LEU A 328 13.41 -8.28 16.64
N ALA A 329 13.88 -8.83 15.52
CA ALA A 329 13.99 -8.07 14.28
C ALA A 329 12.60 -7.71 13.74
N GLY A 330 11.64 -8.63 13.78
CA GLY A 330 10.23 -8.33 13.45
C GLY A 330 9.67 -7.15 14.24
N GLY A 331 9.82 -7.15 15.57
CA GLY A 331 9.32 -6.05 16.41
C GLY A 331 10.02 -4.70 16.16
N ILE A 332 11.29 -4.69 15.74
CA ILE A 332 11.97 -3.45 15.33
C ILE A 332 11.47 -2.98 13.96
N ALA A 333 11.17 -3.91 13.05
CA ALA A 333 10.56 -3.58 11.77
C ALA A 333 9.19 -2.91 11.97
N ASP A 334 8.37 -3.42 12.89
CA ASP A 334 7.07 -2.83 13.26
C ASP A 334 7.22 -1.40 13.82
N ILE A 335 8.25 -1.15 14.63
CA ILE A 335 8.57 0.22 15.08
C ILE A 335 8.87 1.12 13.88
N GLY A 336 9.62 0.62 12.89
CA GLY A 336 9.85 1.32 11.62
C GLY A 336 8.55 1.65 10.88
N GLY A 337 7.61 0.70 10.81
CA GLY A 337 6.27 0.89 10.24
C GLY A 337 5.48 1.98 10.95
N LEU A 338 5.44 1.91 12.29
CA LEU A 338 4.77 2.91 13.12
C LEU A 338 5.35 4.32 12.95
N MET A 339 6.68 4.44 12.85
CA MET A 339 7.34 5.72 12.58
C MET A 339 6.84 6.35 11.27
N ILE A 340 6.69 5.54 10.22
CA ILE A 340 6.16 5.99 8.93
C ILE A 340 4.72 6.46 9.09
N ILE A 341 3.85 5.64 9.68
CA ILE A 341 2.42 5.95 9.88
C ILE A 341 2.26 7.26 10.64
N VAL A 342 2.95 7.41 11.77
CA VAL A 342 2.85 8.63 12.61
C VAL A 342 3.33 9.87 11.84
N ALA A 343 4.41 9.76 11.07
CA ALA A 343 4.89 10.86 10.24
C ALA A 343 3.88 11.25 9.14
N LEU A 344 3.26 10.27 8.47
CA LEU A 344 2.22 10.52 7.46
C LEU A 344 0.99 11.18 8.07
N VAL A 345 0.52 10.70 9.23
CA VAL A 345 -0.61 11.29 9.97
C VAL A 345 -0.29 12.72 10.38
N ALA A 346 0.92 12.99 10.87
CA ALA A 346 1.33 14.36 11.21
C ALA A 346 1.33 15.29 9.97
N MET A 347 1.79 14.80 8.82
CA MET A 347 1.71 15.55 7.56
C MET A 347 0.26 15.80 7.11
N LEU A 348 -0.63 14.81 7.27
CA LEU A 348 -2.07 14.95 7.01
C LEU A 348 -2.72 16.03 7.88
N VAL A 349 -2.37 16.10 9.17
CA VAL A 349 -2.83 17.18 10.05
C VAL A 349 -2.38 18.54 9.51
N GLY A 350 -1.15 18.63 9.01
CA GLY A 350 -0.66 19.82 8.32
C GLY A 350 -1.48 20.18 7.06
N ILE A 351 -1.81 19.20 6.24
CA ILE A 351 -2.61 19.40 5.00
C ILE A 351 -4.05 19.78 5.33
N PHE A 352 -4.64 19.18 6.37
CA PHE A 352 -6.00 19.49 6.82
C PHE A 352 -6.10 20.94 7.33
N ARG A 353 -5.08 21.41 8.07
CA ARG A 353 -4.99 22.78 8.57
C ARG A 353 -4.62 23.82 7.51
N TYR A 354 -4.37 23.39 6.28
CA TYR A 354 -3.93 24.27 5.20
C TYR A 354 -5.02 25.30 4.85
N THR A 355 -4.61 26.57 4.77
CA THR A 355 -5.54 27.72 4.60
C THR A 355 -6.05 27.90 3.17
N GLY A 356 -5.50 27.17 2.20
CA GLY A 356 -5.96 27.20 0.81
C GLY A 356 -5.28 28.23 -0.09
N ARG A 357 -4.16 28.84 0.34
CA ARG A 357 -3.43 29.84 -0.46
C ARG A 357 -2.99 29.37 -1.86
N LEU A 358 -2.83 28.07 -2.07
CA LEU A 358 -2.49 27.46 -3.38
C LEU A 358 -3.74 26.96 -4.14
N ASP A 359 -4.92 27.04 -3.53
CA ASP A 359 -6.19 26.63 -4.14
C ASP A 359 -6.97 27.81 -4.72
N ALA A 360 -6.56 29.04 -4.40
CA ALA A 360 -7.16 30.26 -4.94
C ALA A 360 -6.62 30.51 -6.37
N PRO A 361 -7.49 30.84 -7.35
CA PRO A 361 -7.02 31.30 -8.65
C PRO A 361 -6.20 32.58 -8.48
N ALA A 362 -5.08 32.68 -9.20
CA ALA A 362 -4.30 33.91 -9.30
C ALA A 362 -5.15 34.98 -9.98
N GLY A 363 -5.88 35.76 -9.18
CA GLY A 363 -6.88 36.72 -9.66
C GLY A 363 -7.79 37.33 -8.60
N GLY A 364 -7.71 36.90 -7.34
CA GLY A 364 -8.39 37.57 -6.22
C GLY A 364 -7.57 38.71 -5.61
N ALA A 365 -7.20 39.71 -6.41
CA ALA A 365 -6.95 41.04 -5.86
C ALA A 365 -8.32 41.71 -5.73
N ALA A 366 -8.74 41.97 -4.49
CA ALA A 366 -9.87 42.84 -4.20
C ALA A 366 -9.50 44.30 -4.51
#